data_AF-A0A933A5F3-F1
#
_entry.id   AF-A0A933A5F3-F1
#
_cell.length_a   1.000
_cell.length_b   1.000
_cell.length_c   1.000
_cell.angle_alpha   90.00
_cell.angle_beta   90.00
_cell.angle_gamma   90.00
#
_symmetry.space_group_name_H-M   'P 1'
#
loop_
_entity.id
_entity.type
_entity.pdbx_description
1 polymer ?
#
loop_
_entity_poly.entity_id
_entity_poly.type
_entity_poly.pdbx_seq_one_letter_code
_entity_poly.pdbx_strand_id
1 'polypeptide(L)'
;MEAEKLQNISRKQLQAELDRALADLEDLEELRHGFLGQTGVHIGMRVLKSARRQFEQEETRLKERIALLEGLLRRGDNHAGGES
;
A
#
# COMPACT_ATOMS: atom_id res chain seq x y z
N MET A 1 -8.25 -7.65 13.11
CA MET A 1 -7.34 -7.01 14.09
C MET A 1 -6.60 -5.78 13.56
N GLU A 2 -6.38 -5.61 12.25
CA GLU A 2 -5.76 -4.36 11.72
C GLU A 2 -6.72 -3.15 11.72
N ALA A 3 -7.97 -3.35 11.28
CA ALA A 3 -8.96 -2.28 11.23
C ALA A 3 -9.29 -1.67 12.60
N GLU A 4 -9.30 -2.46 13.68
CA GLU A 4 -9.53 -1.97 15.05
C GLU A 4 -8.38 -1.12 15.58
N LYS A 5 -7.13 -1.42 15.20
CA LYS A 5 -5.97 -0.59 15.56
C LYS A 5 -6.02 0.77 14.86
N LEU A 6 -6.52 0.80 13.62
CA LEU A 6 -6.63 2.02 12.82
C LEU A 6 -7.79 2.93 13.25
N GLN A 7 -8.79 2.42 13.99
CA GLN A 7 -9.90 3.22 14.49
C GLN A 7 -9.55 4.12 15.69
N ASN A 8 -8.45 3.83 16.42
CA ASN A 8 -8.04 4.56 17.62
C ASN A 8 -6.85 5.52 17.41
N ILE A 9 -6.36 5.66 16.18
CA ILE A 9 -5.26 6.57 15.85
C ILE A 9 -5.78 7.91 15.33
N SER A 10 -5.06 8.97 15.65
CA SER A 10 -5.41 10.34 15.25
C SER A 10 -5.42 10.47 13.72
N ARG A 11 -6.24 11.37 13.18
CA ARG A 11 -6.26 11.70 11.75
C ARG A 11 -4.86 12.01 11.19
N LYS A 12 -4.01 12.71 11.95
CA LYS A 12 -2.62 12.97 11.55
C LYS A 12 -1.79 11.69 11.43
N GLN A 13 -2.03 10.71 12.30
CA GLN A 13 -1.36 9.41 12.25
C GLN A 13 -1.90 8.56 11.10
N LEU A 14 -3.22 8.57 10.84
CA LEU A 14 -3.79 7.93 9.66
C LEU A 14 -3.23 8.50 8.36
N GLN A 15 -3.06 9.83 8.28
CA GLN A 15 -2.41 10.48 7.14
C GLN A 15 -0.94 10.04 7.01
N ALA A 16 -0.18 10.05 8.10
CA ALA A 16 1.22 9.61 8.07
C ALA A 16 1.36 8.12 7.67
N GLU A 17 0.42 7.27 8.08
CA GLU A 17 0.37 5.87 7.66
C GLU A 17 -0.01 5.72 6.19
N LEU A 18 -0.89 6.58 5.67
CA LEU A 18 -1.22 6.63 4.24
C LEU A 18 0.00 7.06 3.42
N ASP A 19 0.68 8.13 3.83
CA ASP A 19 1.87 8.63 3.15
C ASP A 19 2.98 7.57 3.14
N ARG A 20 3.16 6.84 4.25
CA ARG A 20 4.08 5.69 4.31
C ARG A 20 3.68 4.58 3.36
N ALA A 21 2.41 4.17 3.34
CA ALA A 21 1.95 3.10 2.47
C ALA A 21 2.07 3.46 0.97
N LEU A 22 1.92 4.76 0.63
CA LEU A 22 2.16 5.27 -0.72
C LEU A 22 3.65 5.23 -1.09
N ALA A 23 4.54 5.65 -0.18
CA ALA A 23 5.98 5.54 -0.38
C ALA A 23 6.43 4.07 -0.52
N ASP A 24 5.92 3.17 0.33
CA ASP A 24 6.20 1.74 0.24
C ASP A 24 5.75 1.15 -1.12
N LEU A 25 4.63 1.65 -1.67
CA LEU A 25 4.14 1.24 -2.99
C LEU A 25 5.06 1.72 -4.10
N GLU A 26 5.51 2.98 -4.05
CA GLU A 26 6.47 3.54 -5.00
C GLU A 26 7.79 2.76 -4.98
N ASP A 27 8.35 2.53 -3.79
CA ASP A 27 9.56 1.73 -3.62
C ASP A 27 9.39 0.31 -4.18
N LEU A 28 8.24 -0.32 -3.97
CA LEU A 28 7.94 -1.65 -4.52
C LEU A 28 7.90 -1.65 -6.05
N GLU A 29 7.33 -0.61 -6.66
CA GLU A 29 7.27 -0.45 -8.11
C GLU A 29 8.65 -0.24 -8.73
N GLU A 30 9.50 0.58 -8.07
CA GLU A 30 10.89 0.77 -8.46
C GLU A 30 11.69 -0.53 -8.35
N LEU A 31 11.56 -1.25 -7.23
CA LEU A 31 12.20 -2.55 -7.02
C LEU A 31 11.76 -3.56 -8.07
N ARG A 32 10.47 -3.62 -8.40
CA ARG A 32 9.95 -4.49 -9.46
C ARG A 32 10.57 -4.12 -10.81
N HIS A 33 10.67 -2.84 -11.13
CA HIS A 33 11.26 -2.37 -12.38
C HIS A 33 12.73 -2.75 -12.48
N GLY A 34 13.53 -2.48 -11.44
CA GLY A 34 14.95 -2.86 -11.39
C GLY A 34 15.16 -4.38 -11.43
N PHE A 35 14.37 -5.13 -10.66
CA PHE A 35 14.47 -6.58 -10.58
C PHE A 35 14.11 -7.26 -11.91
N LEU A 36 12.96 -6.91 -12.51
CA LEU A 36 12.52 -7.51 -13.77
C LEU A 36 13.31 -7.00 -14.99
N GLY A 37 13.84 -5.77 -14.93
CA GLY A 37 14.63 -5.17 -16.01
C GLY A 37 16.07 -5.68 -16.06
N GLN A 38 16.83 -5.49 -14.97
CA GLN A 38 18.26 -5.85 -14.94
C GLN A 38 18.51 -7.28 -14.50
N THR A 39 17.79 -7.75 -13.48
CA THR A 39 18.09 -9.05 -12.86
C THR A 39 17.43 -10.18 -13.64
N GLY A 40 16.23 -9.94 -14.18
CA GLY A 40 15.39 -10.91 -14.89
C GLY A 40 16.05 -11.63 -16.07
N VAL A 41 17.09 -11.04 -16.66
CA VAL A 41 17.86 -11.63 -17.76
C VAL A 41 18.74 -12.81 -17.30
N HIS A 42 19.14 -12.83 -16.02
CA HIS A 42 20.09 -13.82 -15.48
C HIS A 42 19.45 -14.90 -14.60
N ILE A 43 18.25 -14.64 -14.07
CA ILE A 43 17.49 -15.58 -13.23
C ILE A 43 16.43 -16.27 -14.08
N GLY A 44 16.60 -17.58 -14.30
CA GLY A 44 15.75 -18.37 -15.20
C GLY A 44 14.24 -18.20 -14.97
N MET A 45 13.47 -18.48 -16.02
CA MET A 45 12.01 -18.22 -16.16
C MET A 45 11.15 -18.57 -14.94
N ARG A 46 11.49 -19.63 -14.19
CA ARG A 46 10.75 -20.07 -13.00
C ARG A 46 10.88 -19.09 -11.83
N VAL A 47 12.09 -18.58 -11.60
CA VAL A 47 12.37 -17.60 -10.54
C VAL A 47 11.69 -16.27 -10.88
N LEU A 48 11.74 -15.86 -12.14
CA LEU A 48 11.07 -14.66 -12.63
C LEU A 48 9.55 -14.71 -12.40
N LYS A 49 8.90 -15.83 -12.71
CA LYS A 49 7.45 -16.00 -12.47
C LYS A 49 7.09 -15.94 -10.99
N SER A 50 7.88 -16.57 -10.12
CA SER A 50 7.65 -16.50 -8.67
C SER A 50 7.83 -15.09 -8.12
N ALA A 51 8.90 -14.40 -8.53
CA ALA A 51 9.15 -13.03 -8.11
C ALA A 51 8.05 -12.07 -8.58
N ARG A 52 7.61 -12.18 -9.85
CA ARG A 52 6.50 -11.40 -10.37
C ARG A 52 5.23 -11.58 -9.53
N ARG A 53 4.89 -12.82 -9.19
CA ARG A 53 3.72 -13.12 -8.36
C ARG A 53 3.84 -12.52 -6.95
N GLN A 54 5.04 -12.52 -6.37
CA GLN A 54 5.28 -11.88 -5.07
C GLN A 54 5.08 -10.37 -5.15
N PHE A 55 5.64 -9.70 -6.17
CA PHE A 55 5.40 -8.27 -6.39
C PHE A 55 3.92 -7.95 -6.57
N GLU A 56 3.20 -8.74 -7.38
CA GLU A 56 1.75 -8.55 -7.59
C GLU A 56 0.95 -8.73 -6.28
N GLN A 57 1.33 -9.67 -5.42
CA GLN A 57 0.68 -9.90 -4.13
C GLN A 57 0.94 -8.76 -3.14
N GLU A 58 2.18 -8.30 -3.03
CA GLU A 58 2.53 -7.20 -2.13
C GLU A 58 1.93 -5.87 -2.61
N GLU A 59 1.92 -5.63 -3.92
CA GLU A 59 1.26 -4.46 -4.52
C GLU A 59 -0.24 -4.46 -4.20
N THR A 60 -0.91 -5.62 -4.33
CA THR A 60 -2.32 -5.75 -3.99
C THR A 60 -2.57 -5.43 -2.52
N ARG A 61 -1.74 -5.96 -1.60
CA ARG A 61 -1.87 -5.68 -0.16
C ARG A 61 -1.69 -4.19 0.16
N LEU A 62 -0.69 -3.55 -0.44
CA LEU A 62 -0.45 -2.11 -0.25
C LEU A 62 -1.63 -1.29 -0.75
N LYS A 63 -2.14 -1.60 -1.94
CA LYS A 63 -3.33 -0.94 -2.50
C LYS A 63 -4.58 -1.12 -1.63
N GLU A 64 -4.82 -2.32 -1.11
CA GLU A 64 -5.91 -2.57 -0.17
C GLU A 64 -5.76 -1.77 1.14
N ARG A 65 -4.53 -1.68 1.68
CA ARG A 65 -4.23 -0.89 2.88
C ARG A 65 -4.42 0.60 2.63
N ILE A 66 -3.96 1.13 1.50
CA ILE A 66 -4.16 2.51 1.06
C ILE A 66 -5.66 2.83 0.99
N ALA A 67 -6.43 2.00 0.28
CA ALA A 67 -7.87 2.20 0.13
C ALA A 67 -8.61 2.19 1.48
N LEU A 68 -8.18 1.34 2.42
CA LEU A 68 -8.73 1.31 3.77
C LEU A 68 -8.40 2.59 4.55
N LEU A 69 -7.15 3.07 4.49
CA LEU A 69 -6.71 4.31 5.15
C LEU A 69 -7.43 5.54 4.58
N GLU A 70 -7.55 5.64 3.26
CA GLU A 70 -8.33 6.69 2.58
C GLU A 70 -9.81 6.65 2.99
N GLY A 71 -10.39 5.46 3.07
CA GLY A 71 -11.78 5.27 3.49
C GLY A 71 -12.01 5.64 4.97
N LEU A 72 -11.01 5.48 5.83
CA LEU A 72 -11.06 5.93 7.23
C LEU A 72 -10.92 7.44 7.34
N LEU A 73 -9.96 8.04 6.61
CA LEU A 73 -9.79 9.50 6.56
C LEU A 73 -11.05 10.20 6.06
N ARG A 74 -11.64 9.72 4.95
CA ARG A 74 -12.87 10.30 4.38
C ARG A 74 -14.08 10.16 5.31
N ARG A 75 -14.18 9.07 6.07
CA ARG A 75 -15.24 8.91 7.09
C ARG A 75 -15.05 9.85 8.28
N GLY A 76 -13.81 10.08 8.70
CA GLY A 76 -13.48 11.08 9.72
C GLY A 76 -13.82 12.52 9.30
N ASP A 77 -13.72 12.84 8.01
CA ASP A 77 -14.14 14.14 7.45
C ASP A 77 -15.66 14.35 7.43
N ASN A 78 -16.43 13.34 7.00
CA ASN A 78 -17.89 13.45 6.89
C ASN A 78 -18.62 13.60 8.25
N HIS A 79 -17.95 13.31 9.37
CA HIS A 79 -18.53 13.54 10.71
C HIS A 79 -18.40 15.00 11.18
N ALA A 80 -17.57 15.83 10.54
CA ALA A 80 -17.37 17.23 10.91
C ALA A 80 -18.29 18.21 10.15
N GLY A 81 -19.08 17.75 9.18
CA GLY A 81 -19.93 18.59 8.32
C GLY A 81 -21.44 18.38 8.51
N GLY A 82 -21.86 17.68 9.58
CA GLY A 82 -23.25 17.26 9.82
C GLY A 82 -24.01 18.07 10.87
N GLU A 83 -23.64 19.33 11.10
CA GLU A 83 -24.43 20.29 11.90
C GLU A 83 -24.68 21.54 11.05
N SER A 84 -25.82 21.58 10.37
CA SER A 84 -26.41 22.79 9.77
C SER A 84 -27.91 22.62 9.68
#